data_AF-A0A0Q6AAB9-F1
#
_entry.id   AF-A0A0Q6AAB9-F1
#
_cell.length_a   1.000
_cell.length_b   1.000
_cell.length_c   1.000
_cell.angle_alpha   90.00
_cell.angle_beta   90.00
_cell.angle_gamma   90.00
#
_symmetry.space_group_name_H-M   'P 1'
#
loop_
_entity.id
_entity.type
_entity.pdbx_description
1 polymer ?
#
loop_
_entity_poly.entity_id
_entity_poly.type
_entity_poly.pdbx_seq_one_letter_code
_entity_poly.pdbx_strand_id
1 'polypeptide(L)'
;MNYIDLALEKCKELDNLVIRVYGGYGRNYYDLGFKEKAIENYSIAIDIAKGNPKANARHLQYFYGLRSIIYEENKNIKAFYKDIQNAHHAVPNTQTASRMAKYFISYHKNLDSAKYYLDLGEKFYNSGKIPVYQKSVLLKNYGRYYSEKKDFKKSAQYYEEALEICKKLKNHRT
;
A
#
# COMPACT_ATOMS: atom_id res chain seq x y z
N MET A 1 -27.85 -11.69 11.51
CA MET A 1 -26.68 -12.57 11.35
C MET A 1 -25.97 -12.15 10.07
N ASN A 2 -24.81 -11.52 10.16
CA ASN A 2 -24.12 -10.94 8.99
C ASN A 2 -23.56 -12.08 8.13
N TYR A 3 -23.68 -11.98 6.80
CA TYR A 3 -23.21 -13.02 5.85
C TYR A 3 -21.73 -13.41 6.05
N ILE A 4 -20.94 -12.51 6.63
CA ILE A 4 -19.50 -12.69 6.84
C ILE A 4 -19.21 -13.51 8.12
N ASP A 5 -20.06 -13.44 9.15
CA ASP A 5 -19.93 -14.29 10.36
C ASP A 5 -20.24 -15.76 10.04
N LEU A 6 -21.24 -15.97 9.17
CA LEU A 6 -21.58 -17.29 8.61
C LEU A 6 -20.44 -17.84 7.73
N ALA A 7 -19.74 -16.97 7.00
CA ALA A 7 -18.54 -17.37 6.27
C ALA A 7 -17.43 -17.79 7.25
N LEU A 8 -17.19 -17.05 8.32
CA LEU A 8 -16.19 -17.41 9.32
C LEU A 8 -16.46 -18.79 9.94
N GLU A 9 -17.72 -19.09 10.24
CA GLU A 9 -18.15 -20.38 10.80
C GLU A 9 -17.90 -21.55 9.83
N LYS A 10 -18.19 -21.36 8.53
CA LYS A 10 -18.00 -22.38 7.49
C LYS A 10 -16.55 -22.55 7.03
N CYS A 11 -15.67 -21.61 7.37
CA CYS A 11 -14.32 -21.53 6.82
C CYS A 11 -13.20 -21.79 7.83
N LYS A 12 -13.54 -22.20 9.06
CA LYS A 12 -12.56 -22.45 10.15
C LYS A 12 -11.45 -23.43 9.79
N GLU A 13 -11.65 -24.28 8.80
CA GLU A 13 -10.68 -25.30 8.36
C GLU A 13 -9.79 -24.83 7.19
N LEU A 14 -9.98 -23.61 6.69
CA LEU A 14 -9.24 -23.07 5.54
C LEU A 14 -8.64 -21.70 5.87
N ASP A 15 -7.40 -21.70 6.40
CA ASP A 15 -6.66 -20.50 6.82
C ASP A 15 -6.71 -19.36 5.79
N ASN A 16 -6.58 -19.67 4.49
CA ASN A 16 -6.62 -18.68 3.42
C ASN A 16 -7.96 -17.90 3.39
N LEU A 17 -9.06 -18.59 3.60
CA LEU A 17 -10.39 -17.99 3.55
C LEU A 17 -10.64 -17.13 4.79
N VAL A 18 -10.17 -17.56 5.96
CA VAL A 18 -10.20 -16.77 7.21
C VAL A 18 -9.39 -15.49 7.06
N ILE A 19 -8.17 -15.56 6.50
CA ILE A 19 -7.32 -14.40 6.20
C ILE A 19 -8.08 -13.38 5.34
N ARG A 20 -8.79 -13.85 4.30
CA ARG A 20 -9.56 -12.98 3.40
C ARG A 20 -10.77 -12.35 4.07
N VAL A 21 -11.46 -13.08 4.95
CA VAL A 21 -12.61 -12.59 5.71
C VAL A 21 -12.20 -11.44 6.63
N TYR A 22 -11.20 -11.64 7.49
CA TYR A 22 -10.69 -10.58 8.36
C TYR A 22 -10.11 -9.40 7.56
N GLY A 23 -9.43 -9.68 6.45
CA GLY A 23 -9.02 -8.66 5.50
C GLY A 23 -10.17 -7.82 4.94
N GLY A 24 -11.30 -8.46 4.63
CA GLY A 24 -12.53 -7.82 4.20
C GLY A 24 -13.16 -6.96 5.29
N TYR A 25 -13.24 -7.47 6.52
CA TYR A 25 -13.69 -6.69 7.67
C TYR A 25 -12.84 -5.45 7.91
N GLY A 26 -11.51 -5.59 7.83
CA GLY A 26 -10.61 -4.45 7.94
C GLY A 26 -10.91 -3.34 6.94
N ARG A 27 -11.22 -3.71 5.68
CA ARG A 27 -11.58 -2.75 4.63
C ARG A 27 -12.93 -2.08 4.90
N ASN A 28 -13.95 -2.86 5.21
CA ASN A 28 -15.29 -2.32 5.48
C ASN A 28 -15.28 -1.37 6.68
N TYR A 29 -14.57 -1.73 7.76
CA TYR A 29 -14.44 -0.84 8.92
C TYR A 29 -13.68 0.43 8.58
N TYR A 30 -12.62 0.36 7.78
CA TYR A 30 -11.89 1.55 7.33
C TYR A 30 -12.75 2.47 6.47
N ASP A 31 -13.51 1.91 5.52
CA ASP A 31 -14.41 2.67 4.64
C ASP A 31 -15.55 3.34 5.43
N LEU A 32 -15.98 2.74 6.55
CA LEU A 32 -16.94 3.30 7.50
C LEU A 32 -16.33 4.27 8.54
N GLY A 33 -15.01 4.48 8.50
CA GLY A 33 -14.30 5.38 9.41
C GLY A 33 -13.88 4.78 10.76
N PHE A 34 -14.15 3.49 11.01
CA PHE A 34 -13.75 2.78 12.24
C PHE A 34 -12.30 2.28 12.15
N LYS A 35 -11.35 3.20 12.28
CA LYS A 35 -9.91 2.94 12.07
C LYS A 35 -9.31 1.89 13.00
N GLU A 36 -9.69 1.90 14.28
CA GLU A 36 -9.19 0.97 15.29
C GLU A 36 -9.65 -0.46 14.99
N LYS A 37 -10.94 -0.62 14.66
CA LYS A 37 -11.51 -1.92 14.23
C LYS A 37 -10.86 -2.40 12.93
N ALA A 38 -10.55 -1.50 12.01
CA ALA A 38 -9.84 -1.85 10.80
C ALA A 38 -8.43 -2.39 11.10
N ILE A 39 -7.67 -1.71 11.96
CA ILE A 39 -6.35 -2.14 12.42
C ILE A 39 -6.43 -3.52 13.08
N GLU A 40 -7.39 -3.74 13.98
CA GLU A 40 -7.60 -5.01 14.67
C GLU A 40 -7.79 -6.15 13.67
N ASN A 41 -8.73 -6.00 12.74
CA ASN A 41 -9.05 -7.01 11.75
C ASN A 41 -7.89 -7.28 10.78
N TYR A 42 -7.17 -6.24 10.33
CA TYR A 42 -5.95 -6.46 9.54
C TYR A 42 -4.86 -7.17 10.34
N SER A 43 -4.76 -6.91 11.65
CA SER A 43 -3.77 -7.57 12.50
C SER A 43 -4.06 -9.05 12.65
N ILE A 44 -5.33 -9.43 12.86
CA ILE A 44 -5.76 -10.83 12.88
C ILE A 44 -5.43 -11.51 11.54
N ALA A 45 -5.79 -10.89 10.41
CA ALA A 45 -5.48 -11.44 9.08
C ALA A 45 -3.96 -11.63 8.85
N ILE A 46 -3.15 -10.67 9.30
CA ILE A 46 -1.69 -10.74 9.20
C ILE A 46 -1.13 -11.86 10.07
N ASP A 47 -1.61 -12.03 11.30
CA ASP A 47 -1.10 -13.02 12.23
C ASP A 47 -1.40 -14.45 11.76
N ILE A 48 -2.59 -14.70 11.20
CA ILE A 48 -2.90 -15.97 10.55
C ILE A 48 -2.01 -16.16 9.31
N ALA A 49 -1.84 -15.13 8.48
CA ALA A 49 -1.00 -15.21 7.28
C ALA A 49 0.48 -15.53 7.58
N LYS A 50 1.00 -15.07 8.74
CA LYS A 50 2.36 -15.41 9.22
C LYS A 50 2.54 -16.88 9.58
N GLY A 51 1.47 -17.66 9.77
CA GLY A 51 1.58 -19.11 9.96
C GLY A 51 2.22 -19.82 8.76
N ASN A 52 2.06 -19.28 7.55
CA ASN A 52 2.77 -19.74 6.36
C ASN A 52 3.16 -18.54 5.46
N PRO A 53 4.26 -17.83 5.77
CA PRO A 53 4.59 -16.56 5.13
C PRO A 53 4.88 -16.70 3.63
N LYS A 54 5.45 -17.84 3.21
CA LYS A 54 5.77 -18.11 1.80
C LYS A 54 4.48 -18.27 0.98
N ALA A 55 3.54 -19.09 1.45
CA ALA A 55 2.26 -19.28 0.77
C ALA A 55 1.39 -18.01 0.80
N ASN A 56 1.48 -17.23 1.88
CA ASN A 56 0.64 -16.06 2.12
C ASN A 56 1.32 -14.72 1.83
N ALA A 57 2.44 -14.71 1.11
CA ALA A 57 3.25 -13.50 0.88
C ALA A 57 2.42 -12.33 0.30
N ARG A 58 1.50 -12.63 -0.64
CA ARG A 58 0.61 -11.61 -1.22
C ARG A 58 -0.41 -11.05 -0.22
N HIS A 59 -0.93 -11.89 0.68
CA HIS A 59 -1.82 -11.44 1.75
C HIS A 59 -1.07 -10.55 2.74
N LEU A 60 0.13 -10.96 3.15
CA LEU A 60 0.99 -10.15 4.02
C LEU A 60 1.27 -8.79 3.37
N GLN A 61 1.73 -8.78 2.12
CA GLN A 61 2.00 -7.54 1.40
C GLN A 61 0.77 -6.63 1.32
N TYR A 62 -0.40 -7.20 1.06
CA TYR A 62 -1.63 -6.45 0.95
C TYR A 62 -2.09 -5.84 2.29
N PHE A 63 -2.17 -6.64 3.35
CA PHE A 63 -2.71 -6.18 4.63
C PHE A 63 -1.74 -5.28 5.40
N TYR A 64 -0.44 -5.53 5.35
CA TYR A 64 0.55 -4.55 5.83
C TYR A 64 0.40 -3.24 5.06
N GLY A 65 0.20 -3.31 3.75
CA GLY A 65 -0.09 -2.14 2.93
C GLY A 65 -1.35 -1.39 3.40
N LEU A 66 -2.47 -2.06 3.63
CA LEU A 66 -3.69 -1.38 4.05
C LEU A 66 -3.54 -0.75 5.45
N ARG A 67 -2.99 -1.50 6.40
CA ARG A 67 -2.80 -1.03 7.78
C ARG A 67 -1.78 0.12 7.87
N SER A 68 -0.76 0.14 6.99
CA SER A 68 0.18 1.26 6.91
C SER A 68 -0.51 2.60 6.61
N ILE A 69 -1.57 2.60 5.79
CA ILE A 69 -2.32 3.82 5.46
C ILE A 69 -2.92 4.41 6.73
N ILE A 70 -3.55 3.56 7.54
CA ILE A 70 -4.21 3.98 8.78
C ILE A 70 -3.17 4.52 9.77
N TYR A 71 -2.02 3.86 9.90
CA TYR A 71 -0.95 4.36 10.76
C TYR A 71 -0.40 5.71 10.30
N GLU A 72 -0.29 5.92 8.98
CA GLU A 72 0.15 7.20 8.43
C GLU A 72 -0.87 8.32 8.72
N GLU A 73 -2.16 8.06 8.51
CA GLU A 73 -3.24 9.00 8.83
C GLU A 73 -3.29 9.36 10.32
N ASN A 74 -3.03 8.38 11.18
CA ASN A 74 -2.96 8.56 12.63
C ASN A 74 -1.61 9.14 13.09
N LYS A 75 -0.74 9.56 12.16
CA LYS A 75 0.60 10.12 12.41
C LYS A 75 1.53 9.18 13.19
N ASN A 76 1.24 7.88 13.23
CA ASN A 76 2.12 6.88 13.81
C ASN A 76 3.18 6.44 12.79
N ILE A 77 4.16 7.31 12.58
CA ILE A 77 5.18 7.15 11.53
C ILE A 77 6.05 5.90 11.74
N LYS A 78 6.29 5.50 13.00
CA LYS A 78 7.05 4.29 13.33
C LYS A 78 6.31 3.03 12.86
N ALA A 79 5.02 2.92 13.17
CA ALA A 79 4.20 1.78 12.75
C ALA A 79 3.97 1.79 11.23
N PHE A 80 3.75 2.97 10.64
CA PHE A 80 3.69 3.15 9.19
C PHE A 80 4.95 2.59 8.51
N TYR A 81 6.14 3.00 8.95
CA TYR A 81 7.41 2.55 8.37
C TYR A 81 7.59 1.04 8.49
N LYS A 82 7.30 0.48 9.67
CA LYS A 82 7.38 -0.97 9.91
C LYS A 82 6.48 -1.76 8.97
N ASP A 83 5.24 -1.31 8.78
CA ASP A 83 4.29 -2.00 7.90
C ASP A 83 4.69 -1.88 6.42
N ILE A 84 5.15 -0.72 5.94
CA ILE A 84 5.61 -0.62 4.55
C ILE A 84 6.86 -1.48 4.30
N GLN A 85 7.77 -1.60 5.29
CA GLN A 85 8.94 -2.46 5.20
C GLN A 85 8.54 -3.93 5.12
N ASN A 86 7.62 -4.37 5.99
CA ASN A 86 7.10 -5.74 5.97
C ASN A 86 6.35 -6.04 4.68
N ALA A 87 5.57 -5.08 4.17
CA ALA A 87 4.86 -5.24 2.90
C ALA A 87 5.83 -5.40 1.73
N HIS A 88 6.90 -4.59 1.70
CA HIS A 88 7.93 -4.64 0.69
C HIS A 88 8.73 -5.95 0.76
N HIS A 89 9.08 -6.41 1.96
CA HIS A 89 9.78 -7.67 2.17
C HIS A 89 8.95 -8.88 1.70
N ALA A 90 7.63 -8.87 1.96
CA ALA A 90 6.75 -9.96 1.57
C ALA A 90 6.63 -10.08 0.03
N VAL A 91 6.28 -8.98 -0.66
CA VAL A 91 6.25 -8.93 -2.13
C VAL A 91 6.67 -7.52 -2.61
N PRO A 92 7.92 -7.36 -3.09
CA PRO A 92 8.35 -6.11 -3.69
C PRO A 92 7.57 -5.79 -4.97
N ASN A 93 7.10 -4.55 -5.12
CA ASN A 93 6.47 -4.05 -6.35
C ASN A 93 6.52 -2.52 -6.40
N THR A 94 6.02 -1.95 -7.50
CA THR A 94 5.95 -0.49 -7.70
C THR A 94 5.24 0.22 -6.55
N GLN A 95 4.14 -0.33 -6.05
CA GLN A 95 3.37 0.28 -4.96
C GLN A 95 4.14 0.31 -3.64
N THR A 96 4.77 -0.80 -3.23
CA THR A 96 5.54 -0.86 -1.97
C THR A 96 6.79 0.01 -2.04
N ALA A 97 7.50 -0.03 -3.17
CA ALA A 97 8.65 0.85 -3.43
C ALA A 97 8.24 2.35 -3.40
N SER A 98 7.12 2.70 -4.04
CA SER A 98 6.58 4.07 -4.00
C SER A 98 6.29 4.56 -2.57
N ARG A 99 5.82 3.68 -1.69
CA ARG A 99 5.57 4.04 -0.29
C ARG A 99 6.86 4.18 0.53
N MET A 100 7.86 3.33 0.28
CA MET A 100 9.19 3.50 0.85
C MET A 100 9.79 4.85 0.43
N ALA A 101 9.70 5.20 -0.86
CA ALA A 101 10.14 6.50 -1.35
C ALA A 101 9.42 7.66 -0.61
N LYS A 102 8.08 7.61 -0.48
CA LYS A 102 7.32 8.60 0.29
C LYS A 102 7.85 8.75 1.70
N TYR A 103 8.12 7.64 2.39
CA TYR A 103 8.66 7.70 3.76
C TYR A 103 9.98 8.47 3.83
N PHE A 104 10.91 8.15 2.93
CA PHE A 104 12.22 8.79 2.90
C PHE A 104 12.16 10.26 2.49
N ILE A 105 11.21 10.66 1.64
CA ILE A 105 11.00 12.05 1.23
C ILE A 105 10.34 12.87 2.36
N SER A 106 9.24 12.35 2.93
CA SER A 106 8.36 13.16 3.77
C SER A 106 8.70 13.10 5.26
N TYR A 107 9.24 11.97 5.75
CA TYR A 107 9.43 11.75 7.18
C TYR A 107 10.89 11.57 7.59
N HIS A 108 11.66 10.78 6.85
CA HIS A 108 13.07 10.55 7.20
C HIS A 108 14.04 11.57 6.58
N LYS A 109 13.59 12.33 5.57
CA LYS A 109 14.35 13.37 4.88
C LYS A 109 15.69 12.88 4.32
N ASN A 110 15.71 11.66 3.76
CA ASN A 110 16.87 11.06 3.09
C ASN A 110 16.57 10.91 1.59
N LEU A 111 17.11 11.82 0.77
CA LEU A 111 16.84 11.85 -0.65
C LEU A 111 17.53 10.74 -1.44
N ASP A 112 18.66 10.19 -0.96
CA ASP A 112 19.36 9.10 -1.63
C ASP A 112 18.55 7.81 -1.55
N SER A 113 18.09 7.47 -0.34
CA SER A 113 17.16 6.36 -0.13
C SER A 113 15.85 6.57 -0.89
N ALA A 114 15.31 7.79 -0.90
CA ALA A 114 14.13 8.10 -1.68
C ALA A 114 14.34 7.82 -3.18
N LYS A 115 15.45 8.27 -3.76
CA LYS A 115 15.78 8.07 -5.17
C LYS A 115 15.94 6.60 -5.50
N TYR A 116 16.63 5.84 -4.63
CA TYR A 116 16.76 4.39 -4.77
C TYR A 116 15.39 3.70 -4.89
N TYR A 117 14.45 4.00 -3.98
CA TYR A 117 13.12 3.39 -4.01
C TYR A 117 12.24 3.88 -5.16
N LEU A 118 12.42 5.11 -5.62
CA LEU A 118 11.76 5.60 -6.83
C LEU A 118 12.21 4.79 -8.06
N ASP A 119 13.51 4.64 -8.25
CA ASP A 119 14.07 3.90 -9.39
C ASP A 119 13.74 2.42 -9.33
N LEU A 120 13.72 1.84 -8.12
CA LEU A 120 13.27 0.48 -7.91
C LEU A 120 11.79 0.30 -8.28
N GLY A 121 10.95 1.28 -7.93
CA GLY A 121 9.53 1.29 -8.32
C GLY A 121 9.33 1.35 -9.82
N GLU A 122 10.15 2.15 -10.52
CA GLU A 122 10.16 2.27 -11.98
C GLU A 122 10.62 0.97 -12.64
N LYS A 123 11.68 0.34 -12.11
CA LYS A 123 12.14 -0.98 -12.57
C LYS A 123 11.04 -2.04 -12.47
N PHE A 124 10.31 -2.09 -11.35
CA PHE A 124 9.17 -3.01 -11.21
C PHE A 124 8.05 -2.71 -12.18
N TYR A 125 7.77 -1.43 -12.46
CA TYR A 125 6.73 -1.05 -13.41
C TYR A 125 7.06 -1.53 -14.83
N ASN A 126 8.31 -1.35 -15.24
CA ASN A 126 8.76 -1.72 -16.58
C ASN A 126 8.94 -3.24 -16.78
N SER A 127 9.01 -4.03 -15.71
CA SER A 127 9.20 -5.48 -15.80
C SER A 127 7.90 -6.31 -15.89
N GLY A 128 6.71 -5.70 -15.85
CA GLY A 128 5.46 -6.45 -15.92
C GLY A 128 4.20 -5.64 -16.23
N LYS A 129 3.07 -6.33 -16.41
CA LYS A 129 1.75 -5.72 -16.57
C LYS A 129 1.20 -5.25 -15.22
N ILE A 130 1.76 -4.16 -14.70
CA ILE A 130 1.31 -3.55 -13.44
C ILE A 130 0.13 -2.59 -13.70
N PRO A 131 -0.89 -2.54 -12.81
CA PRO A 131 -1.99 -1.60 -12.97
C PRO A 131 -1.49 -0.17 -13.17
N VAL A 132 -2.00 0.52 -14.19
CA VAL A 132 -1.62 1.88 -14.56
C VAL A 132 -1.74 2.87 -13.38
N TYR A 133 -2.67 2.60 -12.45
CA TYR A 133 -2.79 3.35 -11.19
C TYR A 133 -1.51 3.37 -10.34
N GLN A 134 -0.73 2.28 -10.28
CA GLN A 134 0.50 2.26 -9.48
C GLN A 134 1.55 3.23 -10.04
N LYS A 135 1.55 3.46 -11.36
CA LYS A 135 2.42 4.46 -11.99
C LYS A 135 2.06 5.88 -11.57
N SER A 136 0.78 6.24 -11.45
CA SER A 136 0.41 7.59 -10.97
C SER A 136 0.87 7.83 -9.53
N VAL A 137 0.84 6.79 -8.68
CA VAL A 137 1.38 6.88 -7.31
C VAL A 137 2.89 7.09 -7.32
N LEU A 138 3.62 6.37 -8.17
CA LEU A 138 5.07 6.52 -8.31
C LEU A 138 5.45 7.92 -8.81
N LEU A 139 4.81 8.39 -9.90
CA LEU A 139 5.03 9.71 -10.48
C LEU A 139 4.77 10.84 -9.47
N LYS A 140 3.69 10.72 -8.67
CA LYS A 140 3.43 11.67 -7.58
C LYS A 140 4.59 11.75 -6.59
N ASN A 141 5.26 10.63 -6.29
CA ASN A 141 6.41 10.64 -5.39
C ASN A 141 7.69 11.16 -6.08
N TYR A 142 7.86 10.99 -7.39
CA TYR A 142 8.89 11.73 -8.15
C TYR A 142 8.64 13.24 -8.08
N GLY A 143 7.40 13.69 -8.23
CA GLY A 143 7.03 15.10 -8.05
C GLY A 143 7.43 15.63 -6.67
N ARG A 144 7.10 14.89 -5.60
CA ARG A 144 7.52 15.22 -4.23
C ARG A 144 9.04 15.30 -4.09
N TYR A 145 9.76 14.33 -4.64
CA TYR A 145 11.23 14.30 -4.61
C TYR A 145 11.84 15.55 -5.26
N TYR A 146 11.40 15.91 -6.46
CA TYR A 146 11.90 17.12 -7.13
C TYR A 146 11.47 18.40 -6.44
N SER A 147 10.29 18.41 -5.80
CA SER A 147 9.86 19.52 -4.95
C SER A 147 10.81 19.74 -3.76
N GLU A 148 11.22 18.68 -3.05
CA GLU A 148 12.19 18.79 -1.96
C GLU A 148 13.57 19.26 -2.47
N LYS A 149 13.93 18.90 -3.71
CA LYS A 149 15.14 19.40 -4.39
C LYS A 149 15.01 20.83 -4.92
N LYS A 150 13.86 21.48 -4.76
CA LYS A 150 13.54 22.82 -5.32
C LYS A 150 13.57 22.88 -6.85
N ASP A 151 13.52 21.74 -7.53
CA ASP A 151 13.34 21.66 -8.98
C ASP A 151 11.83 21.64 -9.28
N PHE A 152 11.22 22.80 -9.14
CA PHE A 152 9.77 22.95 -9.28
C PHE A 152 9.27 22.65 -10.69
N LYS A 153 10.12 22.86 -11.71
CA LYS A 153 9.79 22.52 -13.09
C LYS A 153 9.60 21.02 -13.27
N LYS A 154 10.57 20.19 -12.84
CA LYS A 154 10.41 18.73 -12.89
C LYS A 154 9.29 18.25 -11.98
N SER A 155 9.19 18.85 -10.79
CA SER A 155 8.10 18.53 -9.85
C SER A 155 6.72 18.67 -10.49
N ALA A 156 6.45 19.80 -11.15
CA ALA A 156 5.21 20.06 -11.87
C ALA A 156 4.96 19.04 -12.98
N GLN A 157 5.97 18.75 -13.81
CA GLN A 157 5.87 17.75 -14.88
C GLN A 157 5.42 16.37 -14.35
N TYR A 158 6.07 15.87 -13.30
CA TYR A 158 5.70 14.57 -12.71
C TYR A 158 4.29 14.57 -12.10
N TYR A 159 3.87 15.69 -11.49
CA TYR A 159 2.50 15.80 -10.97
C TYR A 159 1.46 15.86 -12.09
N GLU A 160 1.75 16.55 -13.19
CA GLU A 160 0.88 16.62 -14.37
C GLU A 160 0.72 15.24 -15.00
N GLU A 161 1.81 14.50 -15.22
CA GLU A 161 1.76 13.12 -15.73
C GLU A 161 0.94 12.20 -14.82
N ALA A 162 1.12 12.31 -13.50
CA ALA A 162 0.33 11.54 -12.54
C ALA A 162 -1.17 11.87 -12.62
N LEU A 163 -1.50 13.15 -12.79
CA LEU A 163 -2.87 13.64 -12.90
C LEU A 163 -3.54 13.16 -14.19
N GLU A 164 -2.82 13.18 -15.32
CA GLU A 164 -3.33 12.68 -16.60
C GLU A 164 -3.72 11.21 -16.53
N ILE A 165 -2.90 10.38 -15.89
CA ILE A 165 -3.22 8.97 -15.64
C ILE A 165 -4.51 8.84 -14.84
N CYS A 166 -4.63 9.59 -13.74
CA CYS A 166 -5.82 9.56 -12.90
C CYS A 166 -7.09 9.99 -13.67
N LYS A 167 -6.99 11.00 -14.54
CA LYS A 167 -8.10 11.44 -15.41
C LYS A 167 -8.54 10.33 -16.37
N LYS A 168 -7.59 9.68 -17.06
CA LYS A 168 -7.89 8.56 -17.97
C LYS A 168 -8.58 7.42 -17.23
N LEU A 169 -8.09 7.05 -16.05
CA LEU A 169 -8.70 5.98 -15.24
C LEU A 169 -10.12 6.31 -14.77
N LYS A 170 -10.45 7.58 -14.53
CA LYS A 170 -11.81 8.00 -14.16
C LYS A 170 -12.77 7.86 -15.34
N ASN A 171 -12.32 8.20 -16.55
CA ASN A 171 -13.13 8.14 -17.77
C ASN A 171 -13.38 6.71 -18.29
N HIS A 172 -12.58 5.73 -17.86
CA HIS A 172 -12.77 4.31 -18.22
C HIS A 172 -13.61 3.52 -17.20
N ARG A 173 -14.18 4.18 -16.18
CA ARG A 173 -15.06 3.57 -15.16
C ARG A 173 -16.55 3.91 -15.35
N THR A 174 -16.87 4.67 -16.40
CA THR A 174 -18.22 4.94 -16.92
C THR A 174 -18.48 4.07 -18.12
#